data_AF-Q9FE10-F1
#
_entry.id   AF-Q9FE10-F1
#
_cell.length_a   1.000
_cell.length_b   1.000
_cell.length_c   1.000
_cell.angle_alpha   90.00
_cell.angle_beta   90.00
_cell.angle_gamma   90.00
#
_symmetry.space_group_name_H-M   'P 1'
#
loop_
_entity.id
_entity.type
_entity.pdbx_description
1 polymer ?
#
loop_
_entity_poly.entity_id
_entity_poly.type
_entity_poly.pdbx_seq_one_letter_code
_entity_poly.pdbx_strand_id
1 'polypeptide(L)'
;ALSIAGAVQSQKLAVRAISQLQSLAGGDIKLLCDTVVESVRDLIGYDRVMVYKFHEDEHGEVLAESKRPDLEPYIGLHYPATDIPQASRFLFKQNRVRMIVDCHASPVRVIQDDGLMQPLCLVGSTLRAPHGCHAQYMENMGSTASLVMAAMINGNDEKATGGRNTTKLWGLVVCHHTSARCIPFPLRYACEFLMQAFGLQLNMELQLAAQLSEKHVLKTQTLLCDMLLRDSPTGIVTQSPSIMD
;
A
#
# COMPACT_ATOMS: atom_id res chain seq x y z
N ALA A 1 5.06 -28.96 11.21
CA ALA A 1 3.73 -29.36 10.72
C ALA A 1 2.74 -28.25 11.04
N LEU A 2 2.05 -27.66 10.06
CA LEU A 2 0.95 -26.73 10.34
C LEU A 2 -0.20 -27.53 10.97
N SER A 3 -0.57 -27.19 12.20
CA SER A 3 -1.86 -27.66 12.74
C SER A 3 -2.99 -26.89 12.04
N ILE A 4 -4.07 -27.58 11.66
CA ILE A 4 -5.31 -26.98 11.15
C ILE A 4 -5.77 -25.85 12.09
N ALA A 5 -5.56 -26.00 13.40
CA ALA A 5 -5.85 -24.99 14.40
C ALA A 5 -5.10 -23.66 14.15
N GLY A 6 -3.83 -23.70 13.72
CA GLY A 6 -3.04 -22.51 13.41
C GLY A 6 -3.55 -21.76 12.17
N ALA A 7 -4.00 -22.49 11.14
CA ALA A 7 -4.59 -21.88 9.95
C ALA A 7 -5.96 -21.22 10.26
N VAL A 8 -6.80 -21.90 11.04
CA VAL A 8 -8.10 -21.36 11.49
C VAL A 8 -7.90 -20.13 12.38
N GLN A 9 -6.92 -20.16 13.28
CA GLN A 9 -6.59 -19.02 14.14
C GLN A 9 -6.14 -17.81 13.31
N SER A 10 -5.31 -18.04 12.29
CA SER A 10 -4.83 -17.00 11.37
C SER A 10 -5.99 -16.31 10.64
N GLN A 11 -6.96 -17.09 10.15
CA GLN A 11 -8.16 -16.54 9.51
C GLN A 11 -9.03 -15.75 10.49
N LYS A 12 -9.22 -16.24 11.72
CA LYS A 12 -9.96 -15.50 12.77
C LYS A 12 -9.32 -14.16 13.08
N LEU A 13 -8.00 -14.10 13.18
CA LEU A 13 -7.27 -12.85 13.42
C LEU A 13 -7.44 -11.88 12.24
N ALA A 14 -7.38 -12.35 11.00
CA ALA A 14 -7.64 -11.51 9.84
C ALA A 14 -9.08 -10.98 9.79
N VAL A 15 -10.09 -11.81 10.10
CA VAL A 15 -11.49 -11.36 10.19
C VAL A 15 -11.65 -10.29 11.26
N ARG A 16 -11.00 -10.47 12.43
CA ARG A 16 -11.00 -9.46 13.49
C ARG A 16 -10.36 -8.16 13.04
N ALA A 17 -9.20 -8.22 12.37
CA ALA A 17 -8.51 -7.05 11.82
C ALA A 17 -9.37 -6.34 10.76
N ILE A 18 -10.02 -7.07 9.86
CA ILE A 18 -10.95 -6.51 8.86
C ILE A 18 -12.12 -5.80 9.55
N SER A 19 -12.72 -6.44 10.56
CA SER A 19 -13.83 -5.84 11.32
C SER A 19 -13.38 -4.56 12.04
N GLN A 20 -12.15 -4.52 12.56
CA GLN A 20 -11.59 -3.33 13.19
C GLN A 20 -11.43 -2.19 12.18
N LEU A 21 -10.89 -2.47 10.98
CA LEU A 21 -10.77 -1.47 9.91
C LEU A 21 -12.12 -0.92 9.46
N GLN A 22 -13.13 -1.80 9.32
CA GLN A 22 -14.48 -1.42 8.93
C GLN A 22 -15.23 -0.63 10.00
N SER A 23 -14.83 -0.75 11.27
CA SER A 23 -15.43 0.00 12.37
C SER A 23 -14.81 1.38 12.60
N LEU A 24 -13.71 1.71 11.90
CA LEU A 24 -13.08 3.02 12.03
C LEU A 24 -14.03 4.13 11.54
N ALA A 25 -14.03 5.25 12.26
CA ALA A 25 -14.70 6.44 11.78
C ALA A 25 -13.99 6.91 10.49
N GLY A 26 -14.78 7.21 9.46
CA GLY A 26 -14.24 7.73 8.22
C GLY A 26 -13.72 9.16 8.35
N GLY A 27 -12.94 9.60 7.38
CA GLY A 27 -12.34 10.93 7.29
C GLY A 27 -10.88 10.99 7.75
N ASP A 28 -10.25 9.87 8.13
CA ASP A 28 -8.86 9.84 8.60
C ASP A 28 -8.06 8.69 7.95
N ILE A 29 -7.42 8.99 6.83
CA ILE A 29 -6.53 8.06 6.11
C ILE A 29 -5.32 7.68 6.97
N LYS A 30 -4.84 8.58 7.84
CA LYS A 30 -3.66 8.30 8.67
C LYS A 30 -4.01 7.25 9.70
N LEU A 31 -5.12 7.41 10.42
CA LEU A 31 -5.61 6.42 11.38
C LEU A 31 -5.86 5.06 10.72
N LEU A 32 -6.39 5.05 9.50
CA LEU A 32 -6.56 3.83 8.72
C LEU A 32 -5.21 3.13 8.46
N CYS A 33 -4.20 3.88 8.02
CA CYS A 33 -2.87 3.33 7.75
C CYS A 33 -2.18 2.84 9.03
N ASP A 34 -2.26 3.60 10.12
CA ASP A 34 -1.72 3.24 11.45
C ASP A 34 -2.35 1.93 11.95
N THR A 35 -3.68 1.81 11.87
CA THR A 35 -4.40 0.60 12.30
C THR A 35 -4.00 -0.63 11.47
N VAL A 36 -3.76 -0.45 10.16
CA VAL A 36 -3.34 -1.55 9.28
C VAL A 36 -1.95 -2.05 9.63
N VAL A 37 -0.97 -1.15 9.85
CA VAL A 37 0.40 -1.59 10.15
C VAL A 37 0.48 -2.32 11.48
N GLU A 38 -0.27 -1.88 12.49
CA GLU A 38 -0.40 -2.58 13.78
C GLU A 38 -1.03 -3.96 13.62
N SER A 39 -2.20 -4.02 12.96
CA SER A 39 -2.93 -5.28 12.76
C SER A 39 -2.12 -6.31 11.98
N VAL A 40 -1.44 -5.86 10.92
CA VAL A 40 -0.57 -6.73 10.13
C VAL A 40 0.60 -7.20 11.01
N ARG A 41 1.29 -6.30 11.71
CA ARG A 41 2.45 -6.67 12.56
C ARG A 41 2.09 -7.70 13.62
N ASP A 42 0.97 -7.53 14.30
CA ASP A 42 0.48 -8.49 15.30
C ASP A 42 0.16 -9.87 14.69
N LEU A 43 -0.31 -9.87 13.45
CA LEU A 43 -0.71 -11.08 12.74
C LEU A 43 0.50 -11.87 12.20
N ILE A 44 1.54 -11.20 11.68
CA ILE A 44 2.69 -11.86 11.02
C ILE A 44 3.97 -11.88 11.86
N GLY A 45 4.08 -11.03 12.88
CA GLY A 45 5.23 -10.93 13.77
C GLY A 45 6.55 -10.51 13.09
N TYR A 46 6.47 -9.71 12.02
CA TYR A 46 7.65 -9.07 11.43
C TYR A 46 8.15 -7.93 12.34
N ASP A 47 9.42 -7.56 12.23
CA ASP A 47 9.98 -6.54 13.14
C ASP A 47 9.45 -5.15 12.79
N ARG A 48 9.28 -4.88 11.49
CA ARG A 48 8.77 -3.63 10.95
C ARG A 48 7.67 -3.93 9.94
N VAL A 49 6.58 -3.19 10.00
CA VAL A 49 5.52 -3.15 9.00
C VAL A 49 5.21 -1.70 8.69
N MET A 50 5.11 -1.36 7.42
CA MET A 50 4.92 0.00 6.97
C MET A 50 3.99 0.11 5.77
N VAL A 51 3.25 1.20 5.69
CA VAL A 51 2.48 1.59 4.50
C VAL A 51 3.36 2.52 3.67
N TYR A 52 3.67 2.08 2.46
CA TYR A 52 4.47 2.80 1.48
C TYR A 52 3.55 3.30 0.36
N LYS A 53 3.28 4.60 0.29
CA LYS A 53 2.43 5.22 -0.73
C LYS A 53 3.24 5.60 -1.95
N PHE A 54 2.70 5.36 -3.15
CA PHE A 54 3.23 5.96 -4.38
C PHE A 54 2.62 7.34 -4.63
N HIS A 55 3.48 8.31 -4.95
CA HIS A 55 3.10 9.65 -5.40
C HIS A 55 2.91 9.70 -6.92
N GLU A 56 2.49 10.86 -7.43
CA GLU A 56 2.13 11.05 -8.85
C GLU A 56 3.33 10.88 -9.80
N ASP A 57 4.50 11.33 -9.39
CA ASP A 57 5.80 11.17 -10.06
C ASP A 57 6.45 9.82 -9.75
N GLU A 58 5.66 8.87 -9.23
CA GLU A 58 6.06 7.48 -9.03
C GLU A 58 7.11 7.23 -7.93
N HIS A 59 7.61 8.24 -7.23
CA HIS A 59 8.38 8.03 -6.00
C HIS A 59 7.46 7.53 -4.88
N GLY A 60 8.01 7.06 -3.76
CA GLY A 60 7.14 6.70 -2.65
C GLY A 60 7.62 7.15 -1.28
N GLU A 61 6.69 7.12 -0.36
CA GLU A 61 6.80 7.68 0.99
C GLU A 61 6.27 6.66 2.00
N VAL A 62 6.96 6.54 3.13
CA VAL A 62 6.45 5.77 4.27
C VAL A 62 5.47 6.63 5.06
N LEU A 63 4.17 6.33 4.93
CA LEU A 63 3.08 7.10 5.56
C LEU A 63 2.71 6.65 6.97
N ALA A 64 2.88 5.37 7.28
CA ALA A 64 2.58 4.78 8.57
C ALA A 64 3.56 3.63 8.83
N GLU A 65 3.90 3.42 10.09
CA GLU A 65 4.88 2.41 10.48
C GLU A 65 4.59 1.87 11.89
N SER A 66 4.67 0.55 12.02
CA SER A 66 4.75 -0.15 13.30
C SER A 66 6.05 -0.97 13.31
N LYS A 67 6.93 -0.70 14.29
CA LYS A 67 8.27 -1.29 14.34
C LYS A 67 8.65 -1.77 15.73
N ARG A 68 9.65 -2.66 15.79
CA ARG A 68 10.35 -3.00 17.03
C ARG A 68 11.03 -1.73 17.59
N PRO A 69 10.97 -1.47 18.91
CA PRO A 69 11.41 -0.18 19.47
C PRO A 69 12.86 0.22 19.17
N ASP A 70 13.76 -0.77 19.10
CA ASP A 70 15.20 -0.62 18.88
C ASP A 70 15.61 -0.28 17.44
N LEU A 71 14.69 -0.39 16.47
CA LEU A 71 15.00 -0.11 15.06
C LEU A 71 14.84 1.37 14.74
N GLU A 72 15.68 1.91 13.85
CA GLU A 72 15.51 3.29 13.36
C GLU A 72 14.17 3.46 12.62
N PRO A 73 13.42 4.56 12.84
CA PRO A 73 12.16 4.81 12.15
C PRO A 73 12.37 5.14 10.65
N TYR A 74 11.49 4.64 9.78
CA TYR A 74 11.47 5.03 8.35
C TYR A 74 10.29 5.95 8.01
N ILE A 75 9.36 6.18 8.94
CA ILE A 75 8.22 7.07 8.77
C ILE A 75 8.63 8.46 8.26
N GLY A 76 7.94 8.94 7.22
CA GLY A 76 8.17 10.23 6.57
C GLY A 76 9.34 10.27 5.58
N LEU A 77 10.09 9.18 5.41
CA LEU A 77 11.16 9.12 4.39
C LEU A 77 10.56 8.89 2.99
N HIS A 78 11.14 9.61 2.02
CA HIS A 78 10.84 9.47 0.60
C HIS A 78 11.95 8.68 -0.11
N TYR A 79 11.54 7.83 -1.04
CA TYR A 79 12.40 6.93 -1.79
C TYR A 79 12.17 7.12 -3.29
N PRO A 80 13.23 7.10 -4.11
CA PRO A 80 13.14 7.37 -5.54
C PRO A 80 12.30 6.30 -6.26
N ALA A 81 11.64 6.70 -7.33
CA ALA A 81 10.81 5.80 -8.15
C ALA A 81 11.56 4.55 -8.64
N THR A 82 12.87 4.69 -8.86
CA THR A 82 13.76 3.64 -9.39
C THR A 82 13.95 2.46 -8.45
N ASP A 83 13.71 2.64 -7.14
CA ASP A 83 13.86 1.55 -6.15
C ASP A 83 12.85 0.42 -6.38
N ILE A 84 11.68 0.77 -6.93
CA ILE A 84 10.65 -0.18 -7.32
C ILE A 84 10.34 0.03 -8.80
N PRO A 85 11.01 -0.70 -9.72
CA PRO A 85 10.81 -0.56 -11.16
C PRO A 85 9.35 -0.75 -11.59
N GLN A 86 8.92 -0.08 -12.66
CA GLN A 86 7.55 -0.17 -13.19
C GLN A 86 7.11 -1.62 -13.46
N ALA A 87 8.02 -2.47 -13.96
CA ALA A 87 7.76 -3.89 -14.14
C ALA A 87 7.34 -4.57 -12.83
N SER A 88 8.05 -4.33 -11.72
CA SER A 88 7.71 -4.88 -10.41
C SER A 88 6.35 -4.37 -9.92
N ARG A 89 6.04 -3.09 -10.12
CA ARG A 89 4.74 -2.51 -9.75
C ARG A 89 3.59 -3.12 -10.55
N PHE A 90 3.80 -3.33 -11.85
CA PHE A 90 2.83 -4.02 -12.70
C PHE A 90 2.60 -5.46 -12.23
N LEU A 91 3.67 -6.17 -11.88
CA LEU A 91 3.56 -7.53 -11.35
C LEU A 91 2.79 -7.61 -10.04
N PHE A 92 2.86 -6.58 -9.17
CA PHE A 92 2.06 -6.52 -7.95
C PHE A 92 0.55 -6.38 -8.19
N LYS A 93 0.13 -5.87 -9.36
CA LYS A 93 -1.29 -5.86 -9.74
C LYS A 93 -1.84 -7.28 -9.95
N GLN A 94 -0.99 -8.20 -10.42
CA GLN A 94 -1.34 -9.60 -10.66
C GLN A 94 -1.06 -10.48 -9.42
N ASN A 95 0.10 -10.28 -8.80
CA ASN A 95 0.60 -11.09 -7.68
C ASN A 95 0.64 -10.21 -6.42
N ARG A 96 -0.45 -10.24 -5.66
CA ARG A 96 -0.71 -9.25 -4.60
C ARG A 96 0.12 -9.45 -3.34
N VAL A 97 0.71 -10.63 -3.14
CA VAL A 97 1.54 -10.94 -1.97
C VAL A 97 2.83 -11.59 -2.42
N ARG A 98 3.97 -11.07 -1.96
CA ARG A 98 5.30 -11.61 -2.25
C ARG A 98 6.12 -11.73 -0.98
N MET A 99 6.71 -12.89 -0.75
CA MET A 99 7.56 -13.16 0.41
C MET A 99 8.97 -13.55 -0.05
N ILE A 100 9.98 -12.99 0.59
CA ILE A 100 11.38 -13.40 0.51
C ILE A 100 11.78 -13.80 1.92
N VAL A 101 12.14 -15.07 2.10
CA VAL A 101 12.45 -15.62 3.43
C VAL A 101 13.81 -15.14 3.93
N ASP A 102 14.77 -15.04 3.02
CA ASP A 102 16.15 -14.67 3.31
C ASP A 102 16.77 -14.13 2.00
N CYS A 103 17.28 -12.90 2.01
CA CYS A 103 17.97 -12.30 0.86
C CYS A 103 19.39 -12.84 0.64
N HIS A 104 20.02 -13.46 1.65
CA HIS A 104 21.35 -14.05 1.55
C HIS A 104 21.32 -15.51 1.09
N ALA A 105 20.14 -16.12 1.04
CA ALA A 105 19.99 -17.50 0.57
C ALA A 105 20.33 -17.62 -0.92
N SER A 106 21.20 -18.58 -1.24
CA SER A 106 21.59 -18.86 -2.63
C SER A 106 20.38 -19.34 -3.45
N PRO A 107 20.05 -18.69 -4.59
CA PRO A 107 18.95 -19.11 -5.44
C PRO A 107 19.15 -20.52 -6.00
N VAL A 108 18.09 -21.31 -6.04
CA VAL A 108 18.11 -22.69 -6.58
C VAL A 108 17.68 -22.68 -8.04
N ARG A 109 18.48 -23.32 -8.91
CA ARG A 109 18.17 -23.45 -10.33
C ARG A 109 16.99 -24.41 -10.54
N VAL A 110 16.03 -24.01 -11.37
CA VAL A 110 14.96 -24.89 -11.86
C VAL A 110 15.50 -25.76 -12.99
N ILE A 111 15.36 -27.07 -12.88
CA ILE A 111 15.63 -28.01 -13.97
C ILE A 111 14.37 -28.09 -14.83
N GLN A 112 14.53 -27.89 -16.13
CA GLN A 112 13.45 -27.85 -17.10
C GLN A 112 13.84 -28.67 -18.34
N ASP A 113 12.85 -29.13 -19.09
CA ASP A 113 13.06 -29.92 -20.30
C ASP A 113 13.72 -29.08 -21.41
N ASP A 114 14.72 -29.65 -22.10
CA ASP A 114 15.47 -28.96 -23.16
C ASP A 114 14.62 -28.63 -24.40
N GLY A 115 13.46 -29.27 -24.56
CA GLY A 115 12.48 -28.98 -25.61
C GLY A 115 11.69 -27.70 -25.40
N LEU A 116 11.82 -27.03 -24.25
CA LEU A 116 11.16 -25.75 -24.01
C LEU A 116 11.88 -24.61 -24.77
N MET A 117 11.12 -23.91 -25.61
CA MET A 117 11.63 -22.77 -26.39
C MET A 117 12.11 -21.58 -25.54
N GLN A 118 11.68 -21.51 -24.29
CA GLN A 118 12.04 -20.45 -23.35
C GLN A 118 11.89 -20.94 -21.89
N PRO A 119 12.56 -20.30 -20.92
CA PRO A 119 12.39 -20.63 -19.51
C PRO A 119 10.93 -20.52 -19.05
N LEU A 120 10.53 -21.36 -18.10
CA LEU A 120 9.19 -21.31 -17.53
C LEU A 120 8.91 -19.93 -16.89
N CYS A 121 7.70 -19.41 -17.12
CA CYS A 121 7.27 -18.17 -16.48
C CYS A 121 6.96 -18.40 -14.99
N LEU A 122 7.85 -17.97 -14.11
CA LEU A 122 7.72 -18.12 -12.65
C LEU A 122 7.03 -16.93 -11.97
N VAL A 123 6.39 -16.04 -12.74
CA VAL A 123 5.84 -14.76 -12.23
C VAL A 123 4.88 -14.95 -11.05
N GLY A 124 4.04 -15.99 -11.11
CA GLY A 124 3.08 -16.36 -10.06
C GLY A 124 3.59 -17.38 -9.03
N SER A 125 4.87 -17.78 -9.10
CA SER A 125 5.44 -18.69 -8.11
C SER A 125 5.69 -17.95 -6.79
N THR A 126 5.14 -18.50 -5.70
CA THR A 126 5.34 -17.95 -4.34
C THR A 126 6.77 -18.07 -3.83
N LEU A 127 7.62 -18.86 -4.52
CA LEU A 127 9.02 -19.12 -4.17
C LEU A 127 9.99 -18.46 -5.16
N ARG A 128 9.51 -17.58 -6.05
CA ARG A 128 10.36 -16.90 -7.04
C ARG A 128 11.46 -16.10 -6.36
N ALA A 129 12.71 -16.41 -6.68
CA ALA A 129 13.88 -15.72 -6.15
C ALA A 129 13.85 -14.20 -6.48
N PRO A 130 14.38 -13.35 -5.59
CA PRO A 130 14.59 -11.94 -5.91
C PRO A 130 15.63 -11.75 -7.00
N HIS A 131 15.49 -10.67 -7.77
CA HIS A 131 16.56 -10.19 -8.63
C HIS A 131 17.74 -9.73 -7.76
N GLY A 132 18.99 -9.97 -8.21
CA GLY A 132 20.20 -9.70 -7.42
C GLY A 132 20.31 -8.26 -6.89
N CYS A 133 19.95 -7.27 -7.72
CA CYS A 133 19.89 -5.86 -7.28
C CYS A 133 18.99 -5.66 -6.05
N HIS A 134 17.81 -6.30 -6.02
CA HIS A 134 16.90 -6.17 -4.88
C HIS A 134 17.36 -6.99 -3.67
N ALA A 135 18.02 -8.14 -3.87
CA ALA A 135 18.64 -8.89 -2.78
C ALA A 135 19.73 -8.07 -2.09
N GLN A 136 20.60 -7.42 -2.87
CA GLN A 136 21.61 -6.51 -2.33
C GLN A 136 21.00 -5.28 -1.66
N TYR A 137 19.93 -4.72 -2.22
CA TYR A 137 19.19 -3.62 -1.60
C TYR A 137 18.65 -4.01 -0.21
N MET A 138 18.06 -5.20 -0.10
CA MET A 138 17.56 -5.74 1.19
C MET A 138 18.70 -5.89 2.21
N GLU A 139 19.83 -6.45 1.80
CA GLU A 139 21.03 -6.56 2.63
C GLU A 139 21.51 -5.18 3.12
N ASN A 140 21.65 -4.22 2.21
CA ASN A 140 22.10 -2.87 2.54
C ASN A 140 21.15 -2.14 3.51
N MET A 141 19.85 -2.44 3.44
CA MET A 141 18.83 -1.89 4.33
C MET A 141 18.70 -2.65 5.66
N GLY A 142 19.39 -3.78 5.82
CA GLY A 142 19.27 -4.64 7.00
C GLY A 142 17.96 -5.43 7.07
N SER A 143 17.27 -5.64 5.94
CA SER A 143 16.01 -6.38 5.84
C SER A 143 16.21 -7.80 5.32
N THR A 144 16.73 -8.69 6.17
CA THR A 144 17.00 -10.11 5.81
C THR A 144 15.80 -10.82 5.19
N ALA A 145 14.62 -10.65 5.77
CA ALA A 145 13.37 -11.20 5.22
C ALA A 145 12.39 -10.07 4.89
N SER A 146 11.55 -10.30 3.87
CA SER A 146 10.49 -9.37 3.51
C SER A 146 9.17 -10.04 3.15
N LEU A 147 8.06 -9.38 3.51
CA LEU A 147 6.73 -9.66 2.99
C LEU A 147 6.16 -8.36 2.45
N VAL A 148 5.79 -8.35 1.18
CA VAL A 148 5.23 -7.18 0.50
C VAL A 148 3.85 -7.50 -0.02
N MET A 149 2.90 -6.61 0.23
CA MET A 149 1.52 -6.78 -0.18
C MET A 149 1.00 -5.54 -0.90
N ALA A 150 0.24 -5.75 -1.97
CA ALA A 150 -0.28 -4.68 -2.81
C ALA A 150 -1.53 -4.03 -2.21
N ALA A 151 -1.52 -2.70 -2.05
CA ALA A 151 -2.70 -1.91 -1.75
C ALA A 151 -3.33 -1.40 -3.05
N MET A 152 -4.38 -2.09 -3.49
CA MET A 152 -5.08 -1.81 -4.74
C MET A 152 -6.33 -0.96 -4.47
N ILE A 153 -6.54 0.08 -5.27
CA ILE A 153 -7.76 0.90 -5.27
C ILE A 153 -8.41 0.86 -6.66
N ASN A 154 -9.66 1.32 -6.72
CA ASN A 154 -10.32 1.54 -8.00
C ASN A 154 -9.63 2.73 -8.71
N GLY A 155 -9.28 2.54 -9.96
CA GLY A 155 -8.68 3.56 -10.81
C GLY A 155 -9.73 4.33 -11.59
N ASN A 156 -9.54 5.64 -11.68
CA ASN A 156 -10.31 6.56 -12.51
C ASN A 156 -9.53 6.89 -13.79
N ASP A 157 -8.96 5.90 -14.48
CA ASP A 157 -8.25 6.19 -15.74
C ASP A 157 -9.24 6.63 -16.81
N GLU A 158 -9.44 7.94 -16.95
CA GLU A 158 -10.21 8.57 -18.04
C GLU A 158 -9.62 8.27 -19.42
N LYS A 159 -8.36 7.80 -19.48
CA LYS A 159 -7.67 7.37 -20.71
C LYS A 159 -7.89 5.90 -21.08
N ALA A 160 -8.60 5.13 -20.26
CA ALA A 160 -8.93 3.75 -20.59
C ALA A 160 -10.13 3.69 -21.54
N THR A 161 -9.87 3.77 -22.85
CA THR A 161 -10.82 3.40 -23.90
C THR A 161 -11.30 1.96 -23.67
N GLY A 162 -12.48 1.79 -23.08
CA GLY A 162 -13.13 0.47 -22.98
C GLY A 162 -13.87 0.10 -21.70
N GLY A 163 -14.24 1.05 -20.82
CA GLY A 163 -15.26 0.82 -19.77
C GLY A 163 -14.97 -0.29 -18.74
N ARG A 164 -13.72 -0.74 -18.61
CA ARG A 164 -13.31 -1.68 -17.56
C ARG A 164 -12.93 -0.89 -16.30
N ASN A 165 -13.42 -1.33 -15.14
CA ASN A 165 -12.92 -0.91 -13.83
C ASN A 165 -11.39 -1.10 -13.81
N THR A 166 -10.65 0.00 -14.02
CA THR A 166 -9.20 -0.03 -13.94
C THR A 166 -8.82 -0.17 -12.47
N THR A 167 -7.79 -0.97 -12.16
CA THR A 167 -7.26 -1.07 -10.79
C THR A 167 -5.93 -0.32 -10.73
N LYS A 168 -5.79 0.54 -9.73
CA LYS A 168 -4.57 1.33 -9.49
C LYS A 168 -3.85 0.76 -8.28
N LEU A 169 -2.52 0.61 -8.40
CA LEU A 169 -1.66 0.31 -7.26
C LEU A 169 -1.43 1.63 -6.53
N TRP A 170 -2.09 1.83 -5.39
CA TRP A 170 -1.94 3.05 -4.59
C TRP A 170 -0.64 3.04 -3.78
N GLY A 171 -0.27 1.86 -3.28
CA GLY A 171 0.88 1.69 -2.42
C GLY A 171 1.14 0.22 -2.12
N LEU A 172 2.05 -0.01 -1.19
CA LEU A 172 2.43 -1.33 -0.70
C LEU A 172 2.36 -1.33 0.83
N VAL A 173 1.96 -2.45 1.41
CA VAL A 173 2.27 -2.76 2.81
C VAL A 173 3.53 -3.63 2.82
N VAL A 174 4.61 -3.08 3.35
CA VAL A 174 5.95 -3.67 3.31
C VAL A 174 6.34 -4.09 4.73
N CYS A 175 6.79 -5.33 4.87
CA CYS A 175 7.19 -5.90 6.15
C CYS A 175 8.66 -6.31 6.07
N HIS A 176 9.48 -5.93 7.05
CA HIS A 176 10.88 -6.31 7.17
C HIS A 176 11.14 -7.09 8.46
N HIS A 177 12.02 -8.07 8.37
CA HIS A 177 12.54 -8.80 9.54
C HIS A 177 14.06 -8.80 9.51
N THR A 178 14.69 -8.63 10.65
CA THR A 178 16.16 -8.60 10.79
C THR A 178 16.78 -10.00 10.78
N SER A 179 15.96 -11.06 10.65
CA SER A 179 16.37 -12.44 10.53
C SER A 179 15.50 -13.16 9.49
N ALA A 180 15.92 -14.35 9.06
CA ALA A 180 15.15 -15.13 8.11
C ALA A 180 13.75 -15.46 8.66
N ARG A 181 12.70 -15.23 7.86
CA ARG A 181 11.31 -15.45 8.29
C ARG A 181 10.46 -16.04 7.19
N CYS A 182 9.89 -17.21 7.47
CA CYS A 182 8.94 -17.86 6.59
C CYS A 182 7.60 -18.00 7.30
N ILE A 183 6.58 -17.26 6.82
CA ILE A 183 5.22 -17.41 7.34
C ILE A 183 4.42 -18.41 6.49
N PRO A 184 3.49 -19.18 7.11
CA PRO A 184 2.67 -20.14 6.38
C PRO A 184 1.80 -19.51 5.30
N PHE A 185 1.51 -20.25 4.23
CA PHE A 185 0.62 -19.79 3.17
C PHE A 185 -0.77 -19.35 3.67
N PRO A 186 -1.45 -20.05 4.60
CA PRO A 186 -2.74 -19.57 5.12
C PRO A 186 -2.69 -18.17 5.74
N LEU A 187 -1.57 -17.82 6.39
CA LEU A 187 -1.39 -16.49 6.98
C LEU A 187 -1.19 -15.43 5.89
N ARG A 188 -0.41 -15.75 4.84
CA ARG A 188 -0.26 -14.88 3.66
C ARG A 188 -1.59 -14.61 2.97
N TYR A 189 -2.42 -15.65 2.81
CA TYR A 189 -3.74 -15.54 2.21
C TYR A 189 -4.70 -14.72 3.07
N ALA A 190 -4.64 -14.89 4.39
CA ALA A 190 -5.41 -14.07 5.33
C ALA A 190 -5.01 -12.59 5.26
N CYS A 191 -3.71 -12.28 5.12
CA CYS A 191 -3.25 -10.92 4.88
C CYS A 191 -3.72 -10.36 3.54
N GLU A 192 -3.80 -11.19 2.49
CA GLU A 192 -4.30 -10.76 1.19
C GLU A 192 -5.75 -10.24 1.30
N PHE A 193 -6.62 -10.93 2.04
CA PHE A 193 -7.97 -10.44 2.31
C PHE A 193 -7.99 -9.15 3.12
N LEU A 194 -7.12 -9.04 4.13
CA LEU A 194 -6.96 -7.80 4.90
C LEU A 194 -6.57 -6.62 3.99
N MET A 195 -5.69 -6.85 3.01
CA MET A 195 -5.29 -5.83 2.03
C MET A 195 -6.41 -5.46 1.06
N GLN A 196 -7.29 -6.40 0.72
CA GLN A 196 -8.49 -6.09 -0.07
C GLN A 196 -9.46 -5.20 0.71
N ALA A 197 -9.70 -5.51 2.00
CA ALA A 197 -10.52 -4.68 2.87
C ALA A 197 -9.91 -3.29 3.06
N PHE A 198 -8.59 -3.22 3.31
CA PHE A 198 -7.86 -1.96 3.38
C PHE A 198 -8.00 -1.14 2.10
N GLY A 199 -7.78 -1.75 0.93
CA GLY A 199 -7.92 -1.06 -0.36
C GLY A 199 -9.33 -0.51 -0.62
N LEU A 200 -10.37 -1.25 -0.21
CA LEU A 200 -11.75 -0.79 -0.30
C LEU A 200 -12.03 0.41 0.62
N GLN A 201 -11.65 0.31 1.89
CA GLN A 201 -11.83 1.40 2.86
C GLN A 201 -11.04 2.64 2.42
N LEU A 202 -9.79 2.46 2.01
CA LEU A 202 -8.96 3.54 1.48
C LEU A 202 -9.61 4.20 0.26
N ASN A 203 -10.19 3.43 -0.65
CA ASN A 203 -10.91 3.99 -1.80
C ASN A 203 -12.12 4.84 -1.36
N MET A 204 -12.86 4.41 -0.32
CA MET A 204 -13.95 5.21 0.26
C MET A 204 -13.43 6.51 0.88
N GLU A 205 -12.33 6.46 1.63
CA GLU A 205 -11.72 7.66 2.22
C GLU A 205 -11.24 8.66 1.16
N LEU A 206 -10.61 8.17 0.09
CA LEU A 206 -10.16 9.01 -1.02
C LEU A 206 -11.33 9.67 -1.77
N GLN A 207 -12.43 8.94 -1.97
CA GLN A 207 -13.65 9.50 -2.57
C GLN A 207 -14.29 10.56 -1.68
N LEU A 208 -14.37 10.31 -0.37
CA LEU A 208 -14.89 11.27 0.59
C LEU A 208 -14.03 12.54 0.62
N ALA A 209 -12.70 12.41 0.65
CA ALA A 209 -11.78 13.53 0.61
C ALA A 209 -11.95 14.36 -0.68
N ALA A 210 -12.10 13.70 -1.83
CA ALA A 210 -12.34 14.36 -3.11
C ALA A 210 -13.67 15.13 -3.10
N GLN A 211 -14.75 14.53 -2.60
CA GLN A 211 -16.07 15.18 -2.48
C GLN A 211 -16.04 16.38 -1.53
N LEU A 212 -15.32 16.29 -0.42
CA LEU A 212 -15.15 17.40 0.52
C LEU A 212 -14.36 18.55 -0.12
N SER A 213 -13.30 18.23 -0.87
CA SER A 213 -12.52 19.21 -1.62
C SER A 213 -13.38 19.91 -2.69
N GLU A 214 -14.13 19.15 -3.49
CA GLU A 214 -15.02 19.70 -4.53
C GLU A 214 -16.11 20.59 -3.92
N LYS A 215 -16.73 20.16 -2.81
CA LYS A 215 -17.69 20.97 -2.06
C LYS A 215 -17.06 22.26 -1.54
N HIS A 216 -15.82 22.21 -1.06
CA HIS A 216 -15.10 23.40 -0.62
C HIS A 216 -14.86 24.36 -1.79
N VAL A 217 -14.35 23.86 -2.93
CA VAL A 217 -14.16 24.65 -4.15
C VAL A 217 -15.45 25.31 -4.60
N LEU A 218 -16.58 24.59 -4.62
CA LEU A 218 -17.87 25.15 -5.04
C LEU A 218 -18.36 26.27 -4.09
N LYS A 219 -18.15 26.11 -2.78
CA LYS A 219 -18.44 27.16 -1.80
C LYS A 219 -17.58 28.39 -2.05
N THR A 220 -16.27 28.21 -2.28
CA THR A 220 -15.35 29.31 -2.59
C THR A 220 -15.71 29.98 -3.92
N GLN A 221 -16.10 29.23 -4.95
CA GLN A 221 -16.58 29.82 -6.22
C GLN A 221 -17.85 30.66 -6.02
N THR A 222 -18.80 30.15 -5.24
CA THR A 222 -20.03 30.90 -4.90
C THR A 222 -19.68 32.20 -4.17
N LEU A 223 -18.72 32.13 -3.23
CA LEU A 223 -18.17 33.28 -2.52
C LEU A 223 -17.60 34.33 -3.47
N LEU A 224 -16.73 33.89 -4.39
CA LEU A 224 -16.08 34.77 -5.36
C LEU A 224 -17.09 35.42 -6.31
N CYS A 225 -18.12 34.69 -6.75
CA CYS A 225 -19.21 35.25 -7.55
C CYS A 225 -19.97 36.35 -6.80
N ASP A 226 -20.27 36.16 -5.51
CA ASP A 226 -20.91 37.19 -4.67
C ASP A 226 -20.00 38.42 -4.50
N MET A 227 -18.70 38.20 -4.33
CA MET A 227 -17.71 39.30 -4.24
C MET A 227 -17.60 40.12 -5.54
N LEU A 228 -17.73 39.48 -6.71
CA LEU A 228 -17.72 40.17 -8.02
C LEU A 228 -18.95 41.07 -8.23
N LEU A 229 -20.07 40.80 -7.54
CA LEU A 229 -21.28 41.61 -7.61
C LEU A 229 -21.23 42.86 -6.70
N ARG A 230 -20.15 43.07 -5.95
CA ARG A 230 -20.01 44.23 -5.07
C ARG A 230 -19.82 45.52 -5.88
N ASP A 231 -20.45 46.60 -5.40
CA ASP A 231 -20.45 47.91 -6.07
C ASP A 231 -19.07 48.57 -6.17
N SER A 232 -18.13 48.18 -5.30
CA SER A 232 -16.77 48.74 -5.26
C SER A 232 -15.71 47.64 -5.11
N PRO A 233 -14.58 47.72 -5.84
CA PRO A 233 -13.44 46.82 -5.67
C PRO A 233 -12.87 46.78 -4.25
N THR A 234 -12.98 47.87 -3.48
CA THR A 234 -12.57 47.89 -2.07
C THR A 234 -13.38 46.91 -1.23
N GLY A 235 -14.63 46.63 -1.64
CA GLY A 235 -15.53 45.70 -0.99
C GLY A 235 -14.96 44.30 -0.86
N ILE A 236 -14.10 43.85 -1.78
CA ILE A 236 -13.42 42.54 -1.74
C ILE A 236 -12.57 42.37 -0.46
N VAL A 237 -11.99 43.46 0.04
CA VAL A 237 -11.13 43.45 1.22
C VAL A 237 -11.89 43.93 2.46
N THR A 238 -12.81 44.89 2.31
CA THR A 238 -13.44 45.58 3.44
C THR A 238 -14.75 44.98 3.91
N GLN A 239 -15.42 44.15 3.09
CA GLN A 239 -16.70 43.53 3.45
C GLN A 239 -16.51 42.03 3.73
N SER A 240 -17.27 41.50 4.69
CA SER A 240 -17.28 40.07 5.01
C SER A 240 -18.30 39.35 4.12
N PRO A 241 -17.95 38.20 3.52
CA PRO A 241 -16.64 37.54 3.54
C PRO A 241 -15.60 38.26 2.67
N SER A 242 -14.34 38.26 3.10
CA SER A 242 -13.21 38.93 2.49
C SER A 242 -12.33 37.96 1.68
N ILE A 243 -11.34 38.48 0.94
CA ILE A 243 -10.37 37.65 0.21
C ILE A 243 -9.49 36.76 1.11
N MET A 244 -9.49 36.98 2.43
CA MET A 244 -8.73 36.21 3.40
C MET A 244 -9.49 34.99 3.94
N ASP A 245 -10.78 34.88 3.62
CA ASP A 245 -11.68 33.79 4.04
C ASP A 245 -11.75 32.66 3.00
#